data_AF-A0A7W1E7D8-F1
#
_entry.id   AF-A0A7W1E7D8-F1
#
_cell.length_a   1.000
_cell.length_b   1.000
_cell.length_c   1.000
_cell.angle_alpha   90.00
_cell.angle_beta   90.00
_cell.angle_gamma   90.00
#
_symmetry.space_group_name_H-M   'P 1'
#
loop_
_entity.id
_entity.type
_entity.pdbx_description
1 polymer ?
#
loop_
_entity_poly.entity_id
_entity_poly.type
_entity_poly.pdbx_seq_one_letter_code
_entity_poly.pdbx_strand_id
1 'polypeptide(L)' 'MGFPHPIHDRETAVLSRYFGDAEARTLDGWKKRGGYKAMEKALGMSPADIVNVVKESGL' A
#
# COMPACT_ATOMS: atom_id res chain seq x y z
N MET A 1 2.55 15.30 -0.27
CA MET A 1 1.52 15.37 0.78
C MET A 1 0.18 15.01 0.16
N GLY A 2 -0.59 14.16 0.83
CA GLY A 2 -1.94 13.80 0.38
C GLY A 2 -3.00 14.73 0.98
N PHE A 3 -4.23 14.21 1.04
CA PHE A 3 -5.41 14.91 1.56
C PHE A 3 -5.12 15.70 2.87
N PRO A 4 -5.57 16.96 2.98
CA PRO A 4 -6.41 17.70 2.03
C PRO A 4 -5.61 18.40 0.91
N HIS A 5 -4.28 18.20 0.84
CA HIS A 5 -3.42 18.88 -0.12
C HIS A 5 -3.17 18.05 -1.40
N PRO A 6 -2.82 18.69 -2.52
CA PRO A 6 -2.42 17.98 -3.73
C PRO A 6 -1.14 17.17 -3.52
N ILE A 7 -1.11 15.97 -4.10
CA ILE A 7 0.10 15.15 -4.21
C ILE A 7 1.02 15.84 -5.22
N HIS A 8 2.28 16.04 -4.84
CA HIS A 8 3.26 16.66 -5.72
C HIS A 8 3.74 15.64 -6.77
N ASP A 9 4.03 16.06 -8.01
CA ASP A 9 4.31 15.15 -9.14
C ASP A 9 5.50 14.20 -8.91
N ARG A 10 6.45 14.61 -8.06
CA ARG A 10 7.61 13.76 -7.69
C ARG A 10 7.32 12.77 -6.56
N GLU A 11 6.13 12.78 -5.99
CA GLU A 11 5.76 11.89 -4.90
C GLU A 11 4.94 10.71 -5.44
N THR A 12 5.24 9.52 -4.93
CA THR A 12 4.38 8.35 -5.13
C THR A 12 3.55 8.15 -3.87
N ALA A 13 2.32 8.68 -3.85
CA ALA A 13 1.42 8.51 -2.72
C ALA A 13 0.96 7.05 -2.59
N VAL A 14 1.49 6.34 -1.60
CA VAL A 14 1.08 4.97 -1.29
C VAL A 14 -0.01 4.95 -0.21
N LEU A 15 0.24 5.59 0.94
CA LEU A 15 -0.68 5.54 2.09
C LEU A 15 -1.82 6.56 1.99
N SER A 16 -1.51 7.81 1.65
CA SER A 16 -2.45 8.94 1.71
C SER A 16 -3.32 9.11 0.46
N ARG A 17 -3.15 8.24 -0.56
CA ARG A 17 -3.79 8.35 -1.88
C ARG A 17 -5.33 8.42 -1.81
N TYR A 18 -5.94 7.74 -0.84
CA TYR A 18 -7.39 7.61 -0.71
C TYR A 18 -7.94 8.21 0.60
N PHE A 19 -7.17 9.06 1.28
CA PHE A 19 -7.66 9.74 2.47
C PHE A 19 -8.84 10.67 2.12
N GLY A 20 -9.84 10.74 3.00
CA GLY A 20 -11.08 11.50 2.79
C GLY A 20 -12.17 10.73 2.02
N ASP A 21 -11.84 9.63 1.36
CA ASP A 21 -12.82 8.76 0.69
C ASP A 21 -13.49 7.81 1.72
N ALA A 22 -14.82 7.85 1.80
CA ALA A 22 -15.58 6.96 2.66
C ALA A 22 -15.51 5.50 2.21
N GLU A 23 -15.44 5.21 0.90
CA GLU A 23 -15.36 3.85 0.37
C GLU A 23 -14.03 3.18 0.78
N ALA A 24 -12.95 3.96 0.89
CA ALA A 24 -11.62 3.46 1.27
C ALA A 24 -11.54 2.87 2.68
N ARG A 25 -12.55 3.13 3.53
CA ARG A 25 -12.66 2.56 4.89
C ARG A 25 -13.45 1.26 4.93
N THR A 26 -14.00 0.82 3.81
CA THR A 26 -14.77 -0.43 3.71
C THR A 26 -13.89 -1.58 3.22
N LEU A 27 -14.25 -2.80 3.60
CA LEU A 27 -13.57 -4.01 3.11
C LEU A 27 -13.67 -4.13 1.58
N ASP A 28 -14.84 -3.85 1.02
CA ASP A 28 -15.05 -3.93 -0.43
C ASP A 28 -14.23 -2.87 -1.18
N GLY A 29 -14.18 -1.65 -0.66
CA GLY A 29 -13.31 -0.59 -1.18
C GLY A 29 -11.82 -0.98 -1.13
N TRP A 30 -11.37 -1.57 -0.02
CA TRP A 30 -10.01 -2.10 0.10
C TRP A 30 -9.71 -3.16 -0.96
N LYS A 31 -10.58 -4.16 -1.10
CA LYS A 31 -10.43 -5.23 -2.11
C LYS A 31 -10.43 -4.68 -3.54
N LYS A 32 -11.35 -3.78 -3.89
CA LYS A 32 -11.42 -3.13 -5.21
C LYS A 32 -10.14 -2.38 -5.57
N ARG A 33 -9.46 -1.81 -4.58
CA ARG A 33 -8.19 -1.06 -4.74
C ARG A 33 -6.95 -1.96 -4.72
N GLY A 34 -7.13 -3.28 -4.81
CA GLY A 34 -6.05 -4.25 -4.84
C GLY A 34 -5.53 -4.65 -3.46
N GLY A 35 -6.30 -4.37 -2.40
CA GLY A 35 -6.04 -4.87 -1.06
C GLY A 35 -5.81 -6.38 -1.06
N TYR A 36 -4.95 -6.82 -0.14
CA TYR A 36 -4.50 -8.21 0.01
C TYR A 36 -3.69 -8.83 -1.14
N LYS A 37 -3.62 -8.25 -2.34
CA LYS A 37 -2.79 -8.80 -3.43
C LYS A 37 -1.30 -8.96 -3.04
N ALA A 38 -0.76 -7.99 -2.32
CA ALA A 38 0.61 -8.07 -1.81
C ALA A 38 0.75 -9.13 -0.70
N MET A 39 -0.31 -9.34 0.11
CA MET A 39 -0.34 -10.38 1.13
C MET A 39 -0.36 -11.77 0.50
N GLU A 40 -1.16 -11.98 -0.55
CA GLU A 40 -1.20 -13.23 -1.31
C GLU A 40 0.18 -13.59 -1.86
N LYS A 41 0.91 -12.61 -2.42
CA LYS A 41 2.30 -12.80 -2.83
C LYS A 41 3.19 -13.19 -1.65
N ALA A 42 3.12 -12.45 -0.53
CA ALA A 42 3.96 -12.71 0.63
C ALA A 42 3.71 -14.09 1.26
N LEU A 43 2.46 -14.57 1.26
CA LEU A 43 2.11 -15.92 1.74
C LEU A 43 2.75 -17.03 0.90
N GLY A 44 3.11 -16.74 -0.36
CA GLY A 44 3.85 -17.66 -1.22
C GLY A 44 5.39 -17.56 -1.12
N MET A 45 5.92 -16.66 -0.29
CA MET A 45 7.35 -16.45 -0.12
C MET A 45 7.86 -17.16 1.14
N SER A 46 9.14 -17.52 1.16
CA SER A 46 9.77 -17.94 2.42
C SER A 46 9.89 -16.72 3.35
N PRO A 47 9.85 -16.91 4.69
CA PRO A 47 10.06 -15.81 5.63
C PRO A 47 11.40 -15.08 5.43
N ALA A 48 12.45 -15.81 5.03
CA ALA A 48 13.77 -15.22 4.78
C ALA A 48 13.75 -14.27 3.57
N ASP A 49 13.03 -14.62 2.50
CA ASP A 49 12.91 -13.77 1.32
C ASP A 49 12.19 -12.46 1.64
N ILE A 50 11.13 -12.52 2.46
CA ILE A 50 10.41 -11.32 2.91
C ILE A 50 11.36 -10.40 3.69
N VAL A 51 12.13 -10.96 4.64
CA VAL A 51 13.09 -10.20 5.44
C VAL A 51 14.17 -9.55 4.55
N ASN A 52 14.67 -10.26 3.55
CA ASN A 52 15.68 -9.73 2.64
C ASN A 52 15.13 -8.58 1.79
N VAL A 53 13.91 -8.70 1.26
CA VAL A 53 13.25 -7.63 0.51
C VAL A 53 13.11 -6.36 1.36
N VAL A 54 12.75 -6.48 2.64
CA VAL A 54 12.64 -5.32 3.54
C VAL A 54 14.02 -4.70 3.78
N LYS A 55 15.05 -5.50 4.07
CA LYS A 55 16.43 -5.01 4.25
C LYS A 55 16.93 -4.25 3.02
N GLU A 56 16.71 -4.79 1.82
CA GLU A 56 17.13 -4.18 0.56
C GLU A 56 16.38 -2.87 0.26
N SER A 57 15.16 -2.71 0.77
CA SER A 57 14.37 -1.49 0.58
C SER A 57 14.86 -0.28 1.40
N GLY A 58 15.70 -0.52 2.41
CA GLY A 58 16.18 0.53 3.32
C GLY A 58 15.11 1.06 4.29
N LEU A 59 14.04 0.29 4.51
CA LEU A 59 13.01 0.55 5.52
C LEU A 59 13.45 0.15 6.93
#